data_AF-E6S7U3-F1
#
_entry.id   AF-E6S7U3-F1
#
_cell.length_a   1.000
_cell.length_b   1.000
_cell.length_c   1.000
_cell.angle_alpha   90.00
_cell.angle_beta   90.00
_cell.angle_gamma   90.00
#
_symmetry.space_group_name_H-M   'P 1'
#
loop_
_entity.id
_entity.type
_entity.pdbx_description
1 polymer ?
#
loop_
_entity_poly.entity_id
_entity_poly.type
_entity_poly.pdbx_seq_one_letter_code
_entity_poly.pdbx_strand_id
1 'polypeptide(L)'
;MLPSMTTGEPTEQTAPRRGRQAFQSLPGDWARRPMTDPDLFEGVVDLAVLEAFRAVGGLALLLCHGDGRLMQPLTLESVNAASPPARAESILREVLLDVARGGAPAVVIVIARPGSATPTEHDLALRQAFVGACGASGLALLGVAVAVPGSVSTLPCPSETEAA
;
A
#
# COMPACT_ATOMS: atom_id res chain seq x y z
N MET A 1 44.42 15.52 -47.25
CA MET A 1 43.07 15.02 -47.56
C MET A 1 42.88 13.69 -46.81
N LEU A 2 42.39 13.79 -45.57
CA LEU A 2 41.99 12.69 -44.68
C LEU A 2 40.86 13.29 -43.81
N PRO A 3 39.65 12.71 -43.76
CA PRO A 3 38.61 13.23 -42.87
C PRO A 3 38.70 12.57 -41.49
N SER A 4 38.63 13.42 -40.47
CA SER A 4 38.47 13.10 -39.06
C SER A 4 37.22 12.25 -38.82
N MET A 5 37.37 11.13 -38.12
CA MET A 5 36.23 10.42 -37.53
C MET A 5 35.94 11.04 -36.16
N THR A 6 34.93 11.91 -36.13
CA THR A 6 34.29 12.38 -34.89
C THR A 6 33.52 11.22 -34.27
N THR A 7 34.02 10.69 -33.16
CA THR A 7 33.23 9.84 -32.25
C THR A 7 32.18 10.72 -31.58
N GLY A 8 30.98 10.75 -32.17
CA GLY A 8 29.79 11.24 -31.48
C GLY A 8 29.30 10.16 -30.53
N GLU A 9 29.60 10.29 -29.24
CA GLU A 9 28.86 9.58 -28.21
C GLU A 9 27.45 10.18 -28.13
N PRO A 10 26.37 9.41 -28.38
CA PRO A 10 25.06 9.84 -27.93
C PRO A 10 25.06 9.72 -26.40
N THR A 11 25.14 10.87 -25.74
CA THR A 11 24.80 11.03 -24.34
C THR A 11 23.32 10.69 -24.19
N GLU A 12 23.01 9.41 -23.95
CA GLU A 12 21.68 9.01 -23.48
C GLU A 12 21.56 9.47 -22.02
N GLN A 13 21.30 10.77 -21.91
CA GLN A 13 20.70 11.44 -20.77
C GLN A 13 19.41 10.68 -20.45
N THR A 14 19.54 9.64 -19.63
CA THR A 14 18.41 8.85 -19.15
C THR A 14 17.55 9.79 -18.32
N ALA A 15 16.41 10.16 -18.89
CA ALA A 15 15.34 10.87 -18.21
C ALA A 15 15.04 10.23 -16.84
N PRO A 16 14.69 11.01 -15.80
CA PRO A 16 14.37 10.43 -14.51
C PRO A 16 13.22 9.44 -14.68
N ARG A 17 13.46 8.17 -14.37
CA ARG A 17 12.41 7.15 -14.21
C ARG A 17 11.48 7.64 -13.09
N ARG A 18 10.36 8.28 -13.44
CA ARG A 18 9.29 8.59 -12.48
C ARG A 18 8.71 7.26 -12.00
N GLY A 19 8.98 6.92 -10.74
CA GLY A 19 8.48 5.70 -10.09
C GLY A 19 9.43 5.03 -9.09
N ARG A 20 10.48 5.71 -8.60
CA ARG A 20 11.49 5.11 -7.69
C ARG A 20 11.90 6.07 -6.57
N GLN A 21 10.96 6.53 -5.74
CA GLN A 21 11.25 7.59 -4.75
C GLN A 21 10.66 7.39 -3.34
N ALA A 22 9.59 6.62 -3.12
CA ALA A 22 8.94 6.60 -1.81
C ALA A 22 9.76 5.83 -0.75
N PHE A 23 10.16 4.58 -1.01
CA PHE A 23 10.99 3.83 -0.05
C PHE A 23 12.39 4.45 0.17
N GLN A 24 13.06 4.91 -0.89
CA GLN A 24 14.45 5.42 -0.79
C GLN A 24 14.56 6.74 -0.01
N SER A 25 13.42 7.37 0.29
CA SER A 25 13.35 8.63 1.03
C SER A 25 12.90 8.44 2.49
N LEU A 26 12.76 7.20 2.97
CA LEU A 26 12.36 6.97 4.36
C LEU A 26 13.43 7.47 5.34
N PRO A 27 13.05 8.26 6.36
CA PRO A 27 13.92 8.64 7.47
C PRO A 27 14.54 7.43 8.16
N GLY A 28 15.79 7.52 8.63
CA GLY A 28 16.48 6.39 9.26
C GLY A 28 15.79 5.82 10.52
N ASP A 29 14.84 6.54 11.11
CA ASP A 29 14.03 6.15 12.26
C ASP A 29 12.60 5.72 11.90
N TRP A 30 12.27 5.53 10.61
CA TRP A 30 10.92 5.21 10.14
C TRP A 30 10.28 4.04 10.90
N ALA A 31 11.04 2.99 11.23
CA ALA A 31 10.55 1.81 11.93
C ALA A 31 10.07 2.09 13.37
N ARG A 32 10.44 3.25 13.93
CA ARG A 32 10.05 3.68 15.27
C ARG A 32 8.84 4.62 15.26
N ARG A 33 8.38 5.04 14.09
CA ARG A 33 7.26 5.97 13.92
C ARG A 33 5.97 5.20 13.58
N PRO A 34 4.80 5.74 13.97
CA PRO A 34 3.53 5.08 13.72
C PRO A 34 3.14 5.14 12.24
N MET A 35 2.38 4.16 11.78
CA MET A 35 1.82 4.13 10.42
C MET A 35 0.78 5.22 10.18
N THR A 36 0.26 5.89 11.22
CA THR A 36 -0.62 7.06 11.04
C THR A 36 0.13 8.33 10.62
N ASP A 37 1.45 8.26 10.53
CA ASP A 37 2.30 9.38 10.11
C ASP A 37 2.25 9.56 8.58
N PRO A 38 1.67 10.66 8.08
CA PRO A 38 1.42 10.84 6.65
C PRO A 38 2.73 10.94 5.84
N ASP A 39 3.82 11.44 6.43
CA ASP A 39 5.11 11.59 5.75
C ASP A 39 5.82 10.24 5.55
N LEU A 40 5.37 9.19 6.24
CA LEU A 40 5.97 7.86 6.18
C LEU A 40 5.11 6.83 5.46
N PHE A 41 3.79 6.97 5.57
CA PHE A 41 2.85 5.90 5.25
C PHE A 41 3.10 5.31 3.85
N GLU A 42 3.17 6.15 2.82
CA GLU A 42 3.38 5.67 1.44
C GLU A 42 4.74 5.02 1.25
N GLY A 43 5.80 5.56 1.86
CA GLY A 43 7.15 4.99 1.77
C GLY A 43 7.27 3.63 2.47
N VAL A 44 6.59 3.45 3.61
CA VAL A 44 6.57 2.16 4.32
C VAL A 44 5.71 1.14 3.57
N VAL A 45 4.58 1.54 2.99
CA VAL A 45 3.79 0.67 2.10
C VAL A 45 4.62 0.29 0.87
N ASP A 46 5.36 1.25 0.30
CA ASP A 46 6.22 1.01 -0.87
C ASP A 46 7.33 -0.01 -0.56
N LEU A 47 7.90 0.06 0.64
CA LEU A 47 8.86 -0.92 1.15
C LEU A 47 8.24 -2.31 1.37
N ALA A 48 7.09 -2.35 2.04
CA ALA A 48 6.51 -3.58 2.54
C ALA A 48 5.80 -4.41 1.46
N VAL A 49 5.24 -3.74 0.45
CA VAL A 49 4.48 -4.38 -0.63
C VAL A 49 5.34 -4.49 -1.87
N LEU A 50 5.90 -5.68 -2.09
CA LEU A 50 6.84 -5.94 -3.19
C LEU A 50 6.21 -5.69 -4.57
N GLU A 51 7.01 -5.19 -5.50
CA GLU A 51 6.58 -4.85 -6.86
C GLU A 51 5.95 -6.04 -7.60
N ALA A 52 6.49 -7.26 -7.42
CA ALA A 52 5.91 -8.48 -7.98
C ALA A 52 4.49 -8.75 -7.50
N PHE A 53 4.19 -8.48 -6.22
CA PHE A 53 2.84 -8.63 -5.68
C PHE A 53 1.89 -7.57 -6.24
N ARG A 54 2.36 -6.35 -6.48
CA ARG A 54 1.57 -5.30 -7.15
C ARG A 54 1.24 -5.64 -8.59
N ALA A 55 2.14 -6.31 -9.29
CA ALA A 55 1.93 -6.74 -10.67
C ALA A 55 0.87 -7.85 -10.78
N VAL A 56 0.86 -8.80 -9.84
CA VAL A 56 -0.13 -9.89 -9.79
C VAL A 56 -1.47 -9.41 -9.23
N GLY A 57 -1.41 -8.57 -8.19
CA GLY A 57 -2.56 -8.07 -7.46
C GLY A 57 -2.99 -8.97 -6.30
N GLY A 58 -3.55 -8.37 -5.25
CA GLY A 58 -3.84 -9.03 -3.99
C GLY A 58 -4.16 -8.04 -2.88
N LEU A 59 -4.36 -8.52 -1.67
CA LEU A 59 -4.37 -7.67 -0.48
C LEU A 59 -3.11 -7.91 0.36
N ALA A 60 -2.51 -6.85 0.87
CA ALA A 60 -1.49 -6.95 1.91
C ALA A 60 -2.01 -6.31 3.21
N LEU A 61 -1.78 -6.98 4.32
CA LEU A 61 -2.05 -6.52 5.67
C LEU A 61 -0.72 -6.14 6.32
N LEU A 62 -0.59 -4.89 6.74
CA LEU A 62 0.53 -4.44 7.53
C LEU A 62 0.09 -4.42 8.99
N LEU A 63 0.49 -5.44 9.74
CA LEU A 63 0.12 -5.62 11.14
C LEU A 63 0.87 -4.59 11.98
N CYS A 64 0.18 -3.94 12.91
CA CYS A 64 0.73 -2.85 13.70
C CYS A 64 0.57 -3.10 15.20
N HIS A 65 1.55 -2.63 15.97
CA HIS A 65 1.48 -2.57 17.42
C HIS A 65 0.39 -1.60 17.88
N GLY A 66 0.05 -1.62 19.18
CA GLY A 66 -0.94 -0.72 19.75
C GLY A 66 -0.56 0.77 19.68
N ASP A 67 0.72 1.08 19.50
CA ASP A 67 1.21 2.44 19.25
C ASP A 67 1.32 2.79 17.75
N GLY A 68 0.78 1.94 16.87
CA GLY A 68 0.70 2.15 15.43
C GLY A 68 1.98 1.81 14.66
N ARG A 69 3.06 1.36 15.30
CA ARG A 69 4.28 0.96 14.59
C ARG A 69 4.11 -0.35 13.83
N LEU A 70 4.76 -0.46 12.67
CA LEU A 70 4.74 -1.68 11.87
C LEU A 70 5.37 -2.86 12.63
N MET A 71 4.64 -3.97 12.71
CA MET A 71 5.12 -5.26 13.22
C MET A 71 5.67 -6.12 12.09
N GLN A 72 4.80 -6.44 11.12
CA GLN A 72 5.13 -7.29 9.99
C GLN A 72 4.10 -7.15 8.86
N PRO A 73 4.51 -7.35 7.60
CA PRO A 73 3.59 -7.54 6.49
C PRO A 73 3.07 -8.98 6.40
N LEU A 74 1.82 -9.12 5.96
CA LEU A 74 1.17 -10.39 5.63
C LEU A 74 0.44 -10.23 4.29
N THR A 75 0.70 -11.11 3.32
CA THR A 75 0.00 -11.10 2.02
C THR A 75 -1.16 -12.08 2.02
N LEU A 76 -2.30 -11.65 1.45
CA LEU A 76 -3.48 -12.46 1.25
C LEU A 76 -3.74 -12.64 -0.24
N GLU A 77 -3.54 -13.87 -0.72
CA GLU A 77 -3.78 -14.24 -2.12
C GLU A 77 -5.24 -14.66 -2.37
N SER A 78 -5.99 -14.98 -1.31
CA SER A 78 -7.40 -15.39 -1.38
C SER A 78 -8.36 -14.26 -1.75
N VAL A 79 -7.90 -13.01 -1.65
CA VAL A 79 -8.62 -11.80 -2.03
C VAL A 79 -7.71 -10.97 -2.92
N ASN A 80 -8.22 -10.60 -4.09
CA ASN A 80 -7.54 -9.69 -5.00
C ASN A 80 -8.33 -8.38 -5.14
N ALA A 81 -7.72 -7.40 -5.80
CA ALA A 81 -8.32 -6.08 -5.96
C ALA A 81 -9.57 -6.04 -6.86
N ALA A 82 -9.93 -7.15 -7.52
CA ALA A 82 -11.17 -7.27 -8.28
C ALA A 82 -12.26 -8.05 -7.51
N SER A 83 -11.96 -8.49 -6.28
CA SER A 83 -12.88 -9.28 -5.48
C SER A 83 -14.10 -8.45 -5.08
N PRO A 84 -15.31 -9.01 -5.12
CA PRO A 84 -16.50 -8.30 -4.64
C PRO A 84 -16.33 -7.85 -3.18
N PRO A 85 -16.71 -6.61 -2.81
CA PRO A 85 -16.48 -6.10 -1.45
C PRO A 85 -17.04 -6.99 -0.34
N ALA A 86 -18.24 -7.53 -0.51
CA ALA A 86 -18.85 -8.44 0.47
C ALA A 86 -18.04 -9.73 0.67
N ARG A 87 -17.42 -10.26 -0.39
CA ARG A 87 -16.53 -11.43 -0.31
C ARG A 87 -15.23 -11.07 0.41
N ALA A 88 -14.65 -9.92 0.07
CA ALA A 88 -13.44 -9.41 0.72
C ALA A 88 -13.68 -9.21 2.24
N GLU A 89 -14.80 -8.59 2.62
CA GLU A 89 -15.21 -8.41 4.02
C GLU A 89 -15.31 -9.74 4.77
N SER A 90 -16.01 -10.71 4.20
CA SER A 90 -16.22 -12.03 4.82
C SER A 90 -14.90 -12.75 5.08
N ILE A 91 -13.99 -12.76 4.09
CA ILE A 91 -12.68 -13.42 4.22
C ILE A 91 -11.80 -12.66 5.20
N LEU A 92 -11.76 -11.33 5.12
CA LEU A 92 -10.94 -10.52 6.01
C LEU A 92 -11.40 -10.64 7.45
N ARG A 93 -12.70 -10.72 7.72
CA ARG A 93 -13.19 -10.91 9.09
C ARG A 93 -12.59 -12.15 9.74
N GLU A 94 -12.59 -13.29 9.04
CA GLU A 94 -12.00 -14.52 9.57
C GLU A 94 -10.49 -14.38 9.81
N VAL A 95 -9.75 -13.81 8.84
CA VAL A 95 -8.31 -13.59 8.97
C VAL A 95 -8.00 -12.62 10.12
N LEU A 96 -8.75 -11.52 10.23
CA LEU A 96 -8.50 -10.48 11.23
C LEU A 96 -8.82 -10.94 12.65
N LEU A 97 -9.75 -11.89 12.84
CA LEU A 97 -9.95 -12.55 14.14
C LEU A 97 -8.71 -13.32 14.59
N ASP A 98 -8.03 -14.01 13.68
CA ASP A 98 -6.79 -14.71 14.00
C ASP A 98 -5.63 -13.74 14.23
N VAL A 99 -5.56 -12.65 13.46
CA VAL A 99 -4.60 -11.55 13.71
C VAL A 99 -4.82 -10.93 15.09
N ALA A 100 -6.07 -10.70 15.50
CA ALA A 100 -6.41 -10.17 16.83
C ALA A 100 -5.88 -11.10 17.94
N ARG A 101 -6.15 -12.40 17.81
CA ARG A 101 -5.67 -13.44 18.75
C ARG A 101 -4.15 -13.54 18.77
N GLY A 102 -3.51 -13.28 17.63
CA GLY A 102 -2.05 -13.19 17.47
C GLY A 102 -1.42 -11.95 18.10
N GLY A 103 -2.21 -11.02 18.65
CA GLY A 103 -1.72 -9.88 19.43
C GLY A 103 -1.39 -8.62 18.61
N ALA A 104 -1.85 -8.54 17.35
CA ALA A 104 -1.78 -7.30 16.57
C ALA A 104 -3.12 -6.53 16.70
N PRO A 105 -3.17 -5.43 17.47
CA PRO A 105 -4.42 -4.70 17.71
C PRO A 105 -4.82 -3.76 16.56
N ALA A 106 -3.93 -3.51 15.61
CA ALA A 106 -4.13 -2.54 14.55
C ALA A 106 -3.57 -3.02 13.21
N VAL A 107 -4.11 -2.51 12.11
CA VAL A 107 -3.73 -2.92 10.75
C VAL A 107 -3.83 -1.76 9.76
N VAL A 108 -2.94 -1.76 8.77
CA VAL A 108 -3.11 -1.04 7.50
C VAL A 108 -3.40 -2.07 6.42
N ILE A 109 -4.39 -1.81 5.57
CA ILE A 109 -4.75 -2.72 4.46
C ILE A 109 -4.38 -2.08 3.13
N VAL A 110 -3.64 -2.81 2.30
CA VAL A 110 -3.15 -2.33 1.01
C VAL A 110 -3.78 -3.15 -0.11
N ILE A 111 -4.41 -2.47 -1.05
CA ILE A 111 -4.95 -3.01 -2.29
C ILE A 111 -3.82 -2.99 -3.31
N ALA A 112 -3.20 -4.15 -3.53
CA ALA A 112 -2.19 -4.31 -4.55
C ALA A 112 -2.86 -4.63 -5.88
N ARG A 113 -2.58 -3.86 -6.95
CA ARG A 113 -3.09 -4.15 -8.29
C ARG A 113 -2.24 -3.53 -9.41
N PRO A 114 -2.28 -4.09 -10.62
CA PRO A 114 -1.75 -3.41 -11.79
C PRO A 114 -2.60 -2.17 -12.14
N GLY A 115 -2.03 -1.30 -12.97
CA GLY A 115 -2.73 -0.14 -13.53
C GLY A 115 -2.42 1.17 -12.78
N SER A 116 -3.43 2.03 -12.64
CA SER A 116 -3.26 3.38 -12.09
C SER A 116 -3.28 3.41 -10.57
N ALA A 117 -2.45 4.25 -9.97
CA ALA A 117 -2.47 4.55 -8.53
C ALA A 117 -3.70 5.36 -8.11
N THR A 118 -4.43 5.96 -9.06
CA THR A 118 -5.67 6.69 -8.77
C THR A 118 -6.71 5.75 -8.15
N PRO A 119 -7.26 6.09 -6.97
CA PRO A 119 -8.33 5.34 -6.36
C PRO A 119 -9.57 5.27 -7.27
N THR A 120 -10.18 4.11 -7.36
CA THR A 120 -11.42 3.85 -8.09
C THR A 120 -12.60 3.72 -7.13
N GLU A 121 -13.83 3.80 -7.64
CA GLU A 121 -15.04 3.53 -6.85
C GLU A 121 -15.01 2.14 -6.21
N HIS A 122 -14.41 1.16 -6.89
CA HIS A 122 -14.25 -0.18 -6.35
C HIS A 122 -13.25 -0.22 -5.19
N ASP A 123 -12.14 0.52 -5.27
CA ASP A 123 -11.19 0.64 -4.16
C ASP A 123 -11.86 1.27 -2.92
N LEU A 124 -12.73 2.28 -3.13
CA LEU A 124 -13.52 2.90 -2.05
C LEU A 124 -14.55 1.94 -1.46
N ALA A 125 -15.21 1.11 -2.29
CA ALA A 125 -16.13 0.09 -1.81
C ALA A 125 -15.41 -1.00 -0.99
N LEU A 126 -14.23 -1.43 -1.45
CA LEU A 126 -13.35 -2.34 -0.69
C LEU A 126 -12.93 -1.72 0.64
N ARG A 127 -12.54 -0.45 0.66
CA ARG A 127 -12.23 0.28 1.89
C ARG A 127 -13.39 0.22 2.90
N GLN A 128 -14.62 0.41 2.45
CA GLN A 128 -15.79 0.34 3.33
C GLN A 128 -15.99 -1.08 3.89
N ALA A 129 -15.80 -2.11 3.07
CA ALA A 129 -15.78 -3.51 3.51
C ALA A 129 -14.67 -3.77 4.55
N PHE A 130 -13.49 -3.17 4.39
CA PHE A 130 -12.38 -3.28 5.35
C PHE A 130 -12.72 -2.66 6.70
N VAL A 131 -13.39 -1.50 6.70
CA VAL A 131 -13.90 -0.87 7.94
C VAL A 131 -14.85 -1.81 8.67
N GLY A 132 -15.79 -2.46 7.96
CA GLY A 132 -16.71 -3.44 8.52
C GLY A 132 -15.99 -4.65 9.13
N ALA A 133 -15.06 -5.24 8.38
CA ALA A 133 -14.28 -6.39 8.83
C ALA A 133 -13.41 -6.09 10.06
N CYS A 134 -12.71 -4.96 10.08
CA CYS A 134 -11.87 -4.54 11.21
C CYS A 134 -12.72 -4.26 12.45
N GLY A 135 -13.83 -3.51 12.30
CA GLY A 135 -14.75 -3.22 13.41
C GLY A 135 -15.35 -4.47 14.03
N ALA A 136 -15.76 -5.44 13.20
CA ALA A 136 -16.27 -6.73 13.66
C ALA A 136 -15.21 -7.61 14.37
N SER A 137 -13.93 -7.40 14.07
CA SER A 137 -12.81 -8.17 14.63
C SER A 137 -12.14 -7.47 15.82
N GLY A 138 -12.56 -6.25 16.16
CA GLY A 138 -11.98 -5.44 17.23
C GLY A 138 -10.61 -4.86 16.92
N LEU A 139 -10.22 -4.80 15.63
CA LEU A 139 -8.96 -4.18 15.20
C LEU A 139 -9.16 -2.72 14.79
N ALA A 140 -8.16 -1.90 15.09
CA ALA A 140 -8.08 -0.55 14.54
C ALA A 140 -7.57 -0.58 13.10
N LEU A 141 -8.35 -0.04 12.15
CA LEU A 141 -7.91 0.19 10.78
C LEU A 141 -7.21 1.56 10.72
N LEU A 142 -5.88 1.57 10.64
CA LEU A 142 -5.07 2.80 10.67
C LEU A 142 -5.02 3.52 9.32
N GLY A 143 -5.24 2.79 8.23
CA GLY A 143 -5.19 3.35 6.89
C GLY A 143 -5.46 2.30 5.82
N VAL A 144 -5.81 2.79 4.63
CA VAL A 144 -5.94 1.96 3.42
C VAL A 144 -5.17 2.63 2.29
N ALA A 145 -4.49 1.83 1.48
CA ALA A 145 -3.71 2.32 0.33
C ALA A 145 -3.98 1.50 -0.93
N VAL A 146 -3.85 2.10 -2.10
CA VAL A 146 -3.63 1.38 -3.36
C VAL A 146 -2.13 1.36 -3.63
N ALA A 147 -1.58 0.17 -3.88
CA ALA A 147 -0.20 0.00 -4.32
C ALA A 147 -0.17 -0.58 -5.73
N VAL A 148 0.41 0.17 -6.66
CA VAL A 148 0.64 -0.24 -8.05
C VAL A 148 2.14 -0.29 -8.33
N PRO A 149 2.60 -0.92 -9.43
CA PRO A 149 4.01 -0.85 -9.80
C PRO A 149 4.51 0.60 -9.87
N GLY A 150 5.54 0.91 -9.08
CA GLY A 150 6.18 2.23 -9.03
C GLY A 150 5.44 3.34 -8.27
N SER A 151 4.27 3.09 -7.68
CA SER A 151 3.52 4.12 -6.94
C SER A 151 2.62 3.55 -5.85
N VAL A 152 2.36 4.36 -4.83
CA VAL A 152 1.39 4.11 -3.75
C VAL A 152 0.51 5.34 -3.64
N SER A 153 -0.77 5.16 -3.35
CA SER A 153 -1.71 6.23 -3.04
C SER A 153 -2.50 5.86 -1.80
N THR A 154 -2.58 6.77 -0.84
CA THR A 154 -3.51 6.63 0.29
C THR A 154 -4.96 6.75 -0.18
N LEU A 155 -5.88 6.01 0.46
CA LEU A 155 -7.32 6.24 0.31
C LEU A 155 -7.80 7.15 1.43
N PRO A 156 -8.59 8.19 1.12
CA PRO A 156 -9.10 9.11 2.13
C PRO A 156 -10.00 8.39 3.13
N CYS A 157 -10.04 8.88 4.36
CA CYS A 157 -11.10 8.50 5.30
C CYS A 157 -12.43 9.14 4.86
N PRO A 158 -13.61 8.50 5.03
CA PRO A 158 -14.88 9.02 4.52
C PRO A 158 -15.23 10.37 5.16
N SER A 159 -14.77 10.60 6.39
CA SER A 159 -14.91 11.86 7.12
C SER A 159 -14.04 13.01 6.59
N GLU A 160 -13.12 12.74 5.64
CA GLU A 160 -12.29 13.76 4.99
C GLU A 160 -12.85 14.17 3.62
N THR A 161 -13.71 13.35 3.01
CA THR A 161 -14.30 13.61 1.69
C THR A 161 -15.41 14.69 1.72
N GLU A 162 -15.93 15.04 2.90
CA GLU A 162 -17.01 16.04 3.05
C GLU A 162 -16.49 17.50 3.22
N ALA A 163 -15.17 17.72 3.11
CA ALA A 163 -14.53 19.03 3.36
C ALA A 163 -13.84 19.67 2.13
N ALA A 164 -14.15 19.23 0.91
CA ALA A 164 -13.58 19.77 -0.33
C ALA A 164 -14.65 20.36 -1.28
#